data_AF-B9V8T7-F1
#
_entry.id   AF-B9V8T7-F1
#
_cell.length_a   1.000
_cell.length_b   1.000
_cell.length_c   1.000
_cell.angle_alpha   90.00
_cell.angle_beta   90.00
_cell.angle_gamma   90.00
#
_symmetry.space_group_name_H-M   'P 1'
#
loop_
_entity.id
_entity.type
_entity.pdbx_description
1 polymer ?
#
loop_
_entity_poly.entity_id
_entity_poly.type
_entity_poly.pdbx_seq_one_letter_code
_entity_poly.pdbx_strand_id
1 'polypeptide(L)'
;VGCIDCHGKVGAQSIRHDKDLIMPDRAQCGSCHVQEFAEAESEKDQQWPQGQWGKGHPSHAVDWEANVETAIWAGMAEREIAQGCDQCHYQQNKCDGCHTRHTFSAAEARQPEACATCHNGVDHNEWENFSLSKHGTVYQTHKSSWNFEAPLKDALTKGGYTAPTCQYCHFEFNGEFSHNLVRKVRWGFNPTPAIADNLKHPWFEGRKESWNATCANCHSPSFAKAYLDAADKGTLAGLKVEQEAKQVVEGLFKDGLLTGQNTNR
;
A
#
# COMPACT_ATOMS: atom_id res chain seq x y z
N VAL A 1 -18.82 -1.29 22.40
CA VAL A 1 -18.97 -1.93 21.08
C VAL A 1 -18.89 -3.43 21.28
N GLY A 2 -20.02 -4.13 21.22
CA GLY A 2 -20.12 -5.59 21.33
C GLY A 2 -20.45 -6.24 19.99
N CYS A 3 -20.67 -7.56 19.99
CA CYS A 3 -20.94 -8.33 18.77
C CYS A 3 -22.11 -7.75 17.96
N ILE A 4 -23.20 -7.40 18.63
CA ILE A 4 -24.43 -6.87 18.01
C ILE A 4 -24.24 -5.47 17.38
N ASP A 5 -23.29 -4.68 17.89
CA ASP A 5 -23.02 -3.35 17.34
C ASP A 5 -22.33 -3.42 15.98
N CYS A 6 -21.52 -4.46 15.73
CA CYS A 6 -20.80 -4.64 14.46
C CYS A 6 -21.54 -5.58 13.52
N HIS A 7 -22.02 -6.71 14.01
CA HIS A 7 -22.71 -7.74 13.21
C HIS A 7 -24.21 -7.51 13.07
N GLY A 8 -24.71 -6.39 13.60
CA GLY A 8 -26.07 -5.92 13.41
C GLY A 8 -26.08 -4.40 13.27
N LYS A 9 -27.17 -3.76 13.66
CA LYS A 9 -27.24 -2.30 13.70
C LYS A 9 -26.60 -1.78 15.00
N VAL A 10 -25.72 -0.78 14.90
CA VAL A 10 -25.13 -0.09 16.05
C VAL A 10 -26.22 0.33 17.05
N GLY A 11 -26.05 -0.05 18.32
CA GLY A 11 -27.00 0.26 19.40
C GLY A 11 -28.26 -0.63 19.45
N ALA A 12 -28.38 -1.64 18.57
CA ALA A 12 -29.46 -2.61 18.65
C ALA A 12 -29.40 -3.42 19.95
N GLN A 13 -30.58 -3.67 20.54
CA GLN A 13 -30.70 -4.45 21.78
C GLN A 13 -30.89 -5.96 21.51
N SER A 14 -31.44 -6.30 20.35
CA SER A 14 -31.65 -7.67 19.89
C SER A 14 -31.65 -7.71 18.38
N ILE A 15 -31.20 -8.83 17.82
CA ILE A 15 -31.25 -9.11 16.38
C ILE A 15 -31.76 -10.54 16.14
N ARG A 16 -32.33 -10.78 14.97
CA ARG A 16 -32.61 -12.11 14.46
C ARG A 16 -31.36 -12.69 13.80
N HIS A 17 -30.77 -13.70 14.43
CA HIS A 17 -29.53 -14.31 13.94
C HIS A 17 -29.62 -14.83 12.48
N ASP A 18 -30.78 -15.29 12.04
CA ASP A 18 -30.99 -15.85 10.70
C ASP A 18 -31.19 -14.79 9.59
N LYS A 19 -31.37 -13.51 9.97
CA LYS A 19 -31.77 -12.45 9.02
C LYS A 19 -30.96 -11.17 9.13
N ASP A 20 -30.61 -10.78 10.36
CA ASP A 20 -30.12 -9.45 10.67
C ASP A 20 -28.58 -9.43 10.80
N LEU A 21 -27.93 -10.60 10.75
CA LEU A 21 -26.48 -10.70 10.82
C LEU A 21 -25.82 -10.17 9.55
N ILE A 22 -24.82 -9.32 9.74
CA ILE A 22 -23.96 -8.82 8.67
C ILE A 22 -22.49 -9.13 8.95
N MET A 23 -21.69 -9.13 7.88
CA MET A 23 -20.24 -8.95 8.01
C MET A 23 -19.96 -7.44 8.05
N PRO A 24 -19.28 -6.93 9.09
CA PRO A 24 -18.99 -5.51 9.18
C PRO A 24 -18.10 -5.07 8.02
N ASP A 25 -18.63 -4.21 7.16
CA ASP A 25 -17.87 -3.56 6.10
C ASP A 25 -17.20 -2.26 6.62
N ARG A 26 -16.50 -1.54 5.76
CA ARG A 26 -15.90 -0.25 6.15
C ARG A 26 -16.92 0.79 6.61
N ALA A 27 -18.12 0.80 6.02
CA ALA A 27 -19.15 1.78 6.36
C ALA A 27 -19.70 1.52 7.78
N GLN A 28 -19.84 0.24 8.17
CA GLN A 28 -20.19 -0.14 9.53
C GLN A 28 -19.14 0.38 10.53
N CYS A 29 -17.84 0.24 10.24
CA CYS A 29 -16.77 0.82 11.05
C CYS A 29 -16.83 2.36 11.08
N GLY A 30 -17.06 2.98 9.92
CA GLY A 30 -17.15 4.43 9.73
C GLY A 30 -18.33 5.10 10.43
N SER A 31 -19.32 4.34 10.91
CA SER A 31 -20.38 4.87 11.77
C SER A 31 -19.88 5.44 13.09
N CYS A 32 -18.73 4.94 13.58
CA CYS A 32 -18.06 5.43 14.79
C CYS A 32 -16.71 6.07 14.47
N HIS A 33 -15.94 5.46 13.56
CA HIS A 33 -14.60 5.90 13.15
C HIS A 33 -14.67 6.81 11.91
N VAL A 34 -15.42 7.90 12.03
CA VAL A 34 -15.72 8.81 10.91
C VAL A 34 -14.45 9.43 10.33
N GLN A 35 -13.49 9.79 11.21
CA GLN A 35 -12.23 10.40 10.78
C GLN A 35 -11.39 9.41 9.98
N GLU A 36 -11.10 8.24 10.52
CA GLU A 36 -10.26 7.22 9.85
C GLU A 36 -10.91 6.74 8.56
N PHE A 37 -12.24 6.58 8.56
CA PHE A 37 -13.00 6.24 7.35
C PHE A 37 -12.85 7.32 6.27
N ALA A 38 -13.04 8.60 6.61
CA ALA A 38 -12.91 9.70 5.67
C ALA A 38 -11.48 9.88 5.16
N GLU A 39 -10.48 9.72 6.02
CA GLU A 39 -9.06 9.73 5.65
C GLU A 39 -8.77 8.64 4.61
N ALA A 40 -9.18 7.40 4.87
CA ALA A 40 -8.98 6.30 3.94
C ALA A 40 -9.76 6.48 2.63
N GLU A 41 -11.01 6.97 2.68
CA GLU A 41 -11.79 7.25 1.47
C GLU A 41 -11.18 8.37 0.61
N SER A 42 -10.48 9.34 1.22
CA SER A 42 -9.83 10.43 0.50
C SER A 42 -8.71 9.97 -0.44
N GLU A 43 -8.25 8.71 -0.35
CA GLU A 43 -7.33 8.15 -1.34
C GLU A 43 -7.95 8.10 -2.75
N LYS A 44 -9.28 8.00 -2.86
CA LYS A 44 -10.02 8.03 -4.13
C LYS A 44 -9.85 9.35 -4.90
N ASP A 45 -9.47 10.41 -4.22
CA ASP A 45 -9.23 11.72 -4.84
C ASP A 45 -7.86 11.83 -5.51
N GLN A 46 -6.96 10.85 -5.30
CA GLN A 46 -5.66 10.83 -5.95
C GLN A 46 -5.80 10.85 -7.48
N GLN A 47 -5.04 11.75 -8.11
CA GLN A 47 -4.96 11.87 -9.56
C GLN A 47 -3.51 12.00 -9.99
N TRP A 48 -3.15 11.18 -10.97
CA TRP A 48 -1.84 11.21 -11.60
C TRP A 48 -1.84 12.26 -12.72
N PRO A 49 -0.84 13.15 -12.78
CA PRO A 49 -0.90 14.34 -13.63
C PRO A 49 -0.88 14.05 -15.14
N GLN A 50 -0.46 12.85 -15.57
CA GLN A 50 -0.54 12.38 -16.96
C GLN A 50 -1.45 11.15 -17.10
N GLY A 51 -2.28 10.84 -16.10
CA GLY A 51 -3.14 9.65 -16.13
C GLY A 51 -2.35 8.33 -16.12
N GLN A 52 -1.16 8.30 -15.51
CA GLN A 52 -0.33 7.08 -15.41
C GLN A 52 -1.06 5.92 -14.74
N TRP A 53 -1.95 6.25 -13.80
CA TRP A 53 -2.92 5.33 -13.22
C TRP A 53 -4.30 5.97 -13.29
N GLY A 54 -5.34 5.13 -13.23
CA GLY A 54 -6.72 5.57 -13.04
C GLY A 54 -6.88 6.42 -11.78
N LYS A 55 -7.93 7.24 -11.73
CA LYS A 55 -8.24 8.04 -10.54
C LYS A 55 -8.37 7.11 -9.31
N GLY A 56 -7.84 7.54 -8.17
CA GLY A 56 -7.82 6.77 -6.93
C GLY A 56 -6.81 5.62 -6.89
N HIS A 57 -6.16 5.28 -8.01
CA HIS A 57 -5.22 4.15 -8.08
C HIS A 57 -3.75 4.61 -7.94
N PRO A 58 -2.85 3.71 -7.50
CA PRO A 58 -3.14 2.60 -6.60
C PRO A 58 -3.51 3.12 -5.20
N SER A 59 -4.48 2.51 -4.52
CA SER A 59 -4.81 2.81 -3.12
C SER A 59 -5.60 1.69 -2.44
N HIS A 60 -5.67 1.71 -1.11
CA HIS A 60 -6.51 0.77 -0.35
C HIS A 60 -8.00 1.08 -0.50
N ALA A 61 -8.36 2.30 -0.91
CA ALA A 61 -9.74 2.68 -1.12
C ALA A 61 -10.37 2.12 -2.40
N VAL A 62 -9.56 1.61 -3.34
CA VAL A 62 -9.98 1.01 -4.61
C VAL A 62 -9.25 -0.30 -4.92
N ASP A 63 -8.69 -0.99 -3.92
CA ASP A 63 -7.90 -2.20 -4.14
C ASP A 63 -8.76 -3.37 -4.65
N TRP A 64 -10.00 -3.50 -4.17
CA TRP A 64 -10.95 -4.50 -4.64
C TRP A 64 -11.43 -4.19 -6.06
N GLU A 65 -11.73 -2.93 -6.36
CA GLU A 65 -12.06 -2.45 -7.71
C GLU A 65 -10.93 -2.83 -8.69
N ALA A 66 -9.68 -2.52 -8.36
CA ALA A 66 -8.52 -2.89 -9.17
C ALA A 66 -8.39 -4.42 -9.37
N ASN A 67 -8.69 -5.20 -8.34
CA ASN A 67 -8.64 -6.67 -8.41
C ASN A 67 -9.73 -7.22 -9.34
N VAL A 68 -10.99 -6.83 -9.14
CA VAL A 68 -12.11 -7.39 -9.93
C VAL A 68 -12.15 -6.90 -11.36
N GLU A 69 -11.57 -5.72 -11.64
CA GLU A 69 -11.39 -5.18 -13.00
C GLU A 69 -10.22 -5.80 -13.76
N THR A 70 -9.36 -6.58 -13.09
CA THR A 70 -8.27 -7.29 -13.75
C THR A 70 -8.82 -8.39 -14.65
N ALA A 71 -8.60 -8.26 -15.97
CA ALA A 71 -9.23 -9.13 -16.97
C ALA A 71 -8.95 -10.63 -16.76
N ILE A 72 -7.73 -11.01 -16.35
CA ILE A 72 -7.41 -12.43 -16.08
C ILE A 72 -8.10 -12.92 -14.81
N TRP A 73 -8.21 -12.09 -13.77
CA TRP A 73 -8.96 -12.43 -12.57
C TRP A 73 -10.43 -12.69 -12.90
N ALA A 74 -11.04 -11.86 -13.76
CA ALA A 74 -12.43 -12.03 -14.17
C ALA A 74 -12.63 -13.21 -15.14
N GLY A 75 -11.63 -13.48 -16.00
CA GLY A 75 -11.73 -14.45 -17.09
C GLY A 75 -11.26 -15.87 -16.77
N MET A 76 -10.47 -16.08 -15.71
CA MET A 76 -9.91 -17.41 -15.39
C MET A 76 -10.94 -18.35 -14.74
N ALA A 77 -10.83 -19.64 -15.06
CA ALA A 77 -11.73 -20.68 -14.55
C ALA A 77 -11.36 -21.13 -13.13
N GLU A 78 -10.09 -21.04 -12.76
CA GLU A 78 -9.53 -21.46 -11.48
C GLU A 78 -9.88 -20.45 -10.37
N ARG A 79 -11.13 -20.45 -9.92
CA ARG A 79 -11.66 -19.44 -9.00
C ARG A 79 -10.96 -19.42 -7.65
N GLU A 80 -10.51 -20.56 -7.14
CA GLU A 80 -9.75 -20.63 -5.89
C GLU A 80 -8.35 -20.00 -6.02
N ILE A 81 -7.77 -19.97 -7.23
CA ILE A 81 -6.53 -19.23 -7.51
C ILE A 81 -6.84 -17.73 -7.54
N ALA A 82 -7.90 -17.33 -8.24
CA ALA A 82 -8.35 -15.93 -8.27
C ALA A 82 -8.68 -15.39 -6.86
N GLN A 83 -9.25 -16.23 -5.99
CA GLN A 83 -9.52 -15.91 -4.59
C GLN A 83 -8.23 -15.68 -3.78
N GLY A 84 -7.08 -16.18 -4.25
CA GLY A 84 -5.78 -15.80 -3.69
C GLY A 84 -5.54 -14.29 -3.81
N CYS A 85 -5.90 -13.68 -4.95
CA CYS A 85 -5.82 -12.24 -5.16
C CYS A 85 -6.80 -11.48 -4.26
N ASP A 86 -8.02 -11.99 -4.10
CA ASP A 86 -9.05 -11.42 -3.22
C ASP A 86 -8.57 -11.29 -1.77
N GLN A 87 -7.72 -12.24 -1.33
CA GLN A 87 -7.16 -12.25 0.02
C GLN A 87 -6.05 -11.21 0.25
N CYS A 88 -5.57 -10.54 -0.80
CA CYS A 88 -4.72 -9.36 -0.66
C CYS A 88 -5.51 -8.06 -0.88
N HIS A 89 -6.55 -8.09 -1.70
CA HIS A 89 -7.26 -6.91 -2.21
C HIS A 89 -8.63 -6.68 -1.58
N TYR A 90 -8.76 -6.73 -0.25
CA TYR A 90 -10.06 -6.56 0.43
C TYR A 90 -10.20 -5.26 1.23
N GLN A 91 -9.19 -4.40 1.25
CA GLN A 91 -9.13 -3.22 2.14
C GLN A 91 -10.19 -2.17 1.81
N GLN A 92 -10.71 -2.16 0.59
CA GLN A 92 -11.88 -1.36 0.16
C GLN A 92 -13.17 -1.86 0.82
N ASN A 93 -13.24 -3.14 1.19
CA ASN A 93 -14.47 -3.77 1.67
C ASN A 93 -14.55 -3.81 3.20
N LYS A 94 -13.43 -3.98 3.90
CA LYS A 94 -13.39 -4.13 5.36
C LYS A 94 -12.11 -3.55 5.96
N CYS A 95 -12.18 -3.12 7.24
CA CYS A 95 -11.09 -2.42 7.92
C CYS A 95 -10.13 -3.32 8.72
N ASP A 96 -10.34 -4.63 8.75
CA ASP A 96 -9.62 -5.54 9.66
C ASP A 96 -8.37 -6.19 9.03
N GLY A 97 -7.78 -5.53 8.02
CA GLY A 97 -6.57 -6.03 7.36
C GLY A 97 -5.28 -5.75 8.11
N CYS A 98 -5.22 -4.66 8.87
CA CYS A 98 -4.02 -4.28 9.64
C CYS A 98 -4.19 -4.49 11.15
N HIS A 99 -5.35 -4.12 11.71
CA HIS A 99 -5.72 -4.36 13.11
C HIS A 99 -6.80 -5.45 13.13
N THR A 100 -6.37 -6.70 13.27
CA THR A 100 -7.22 -7.84 12.93
C THR A 100 -8.35 -8.05 13.93
N ARG A 101 -9.45 -8.61 13.42
CA ARG A 101 -10.55 -9.09 14.27
C ARG A 101 -10.07 -10.22 15.18
N HIS A 102 -10.53 -10.34 16.42
CA HIS A 102 -11.50 -9.49 17.11
C HIS A 102 -10.86 -8.57 18.17
N THR A 103 -9.54 -8.46 18.16
CA THR A 103 -8.81 -7.61 19.11
C THR A 103 -8.81 -6.16 18.67
N PHE A 104 -8.76 -5.91 17.35
CA PHE A 104 -8.72 -4.57 16.75
C PHE A 104 -7.64 -3.69 17.38
N SER A 105 -6.45 -4.25 17.60
CA SER A 105 -5.36 -3.54 18.27
C SER A 105 -4.70 -2.54 17.32
N ALA A 106 -4.72 -1.26 17.70
CA ALA A 106 -3.95 -0.24 16.99
C ALA A 106 -2.44 -0.48 17.11
N ALA A 107 -1.97 -1.07 18.21
CA ALA A 107 -0.57 -1.43 18.40
C ALA A 107 -0.13 -2.59 17.48
N GLU A 108 -1.02 -3.55 17.20
CA GLU A 108 -0.81 -4.57 16.17
C GLU A 108 -0.65 -3.92 14.79
N ALA A 109 -1.59 -3.05 14.40
CA ALA A 109 -1.55 -2.38 13.10
C ALA A 109 -0.34 -1.47 12.89
N ARG A 110 0.35 -1.03 13.95
CA ARG A 110 1.57 -0.20 13.89
C ARG A 110 2.85 -1.01 13.72
N GLN A 111 2.78 -2.34 13.77
CA GLN A 111 3.92 -3.23 13.54
C GLN A 111 4.02 -3.59 12.05
N PRO A 112 5.22 -3.52 11.44
CA PRO A 112 5.47 -3.91 10.05
C PRO A 112 4.85 -5.23 9.58
N GLU A 113 4.74 -6.23 10.44
CA GLU A 113 4.14 -7.53 10.11
C GLU A 113 2.67 -7.42 9.68
N ALA A 114 1.94 -6.39 10.14
CA ALA A 114 0.55 -6.14 9.73
C ALA A 114 0.41 -5.84 8.22
N CYS A 115 1.46 -5.38 7.57
CA CYS A 115 1.48 -5.11 6.12
C CYS A 115 1.97 -6.33 5.32
N ALA A 116 2.71 -7.24 5.96
CA ALA A 116 3.55 -8.23 5.29
C ALA A 116 2.78 -9.29 4.51
N THR A 117 1.52 -9.58 4.86
CA THR A 117 0.72 -10.59 4.15
C THR A 117 0.35 -10.16 2.73
N CYS A 118 0.23 -8.85 2.47
CA CYS A 118 -0.12 -8.33 1.15
C CYS A 118 1.10 -7.73 0.44
N HIS A 119 1.94 -7.00 1.18
CA HIS A 119 3.14 -6.33 0.66
C HIS A 119 4.38 -7.23 0.75
N ASN A 120 4.40 -8.31 -0.04
CA ASN A 120 5.48 -9.28 -0.15
C ASN A 120 5.52 -9.92 -1.55
N GLY A 121 6.48 -10.80 -1.80
CA GLY A 121 6.40 -11.73 -2.93
C GLY A 121 7.02 -11.18 -4.22
N VAL A 122 6.69 -11.81 -5.34
CA VAL A 122 7.51 -11.73 -6.57
C VAL A 122 7.46 -10.39 -7.28
N ASP A 123 6.32 -9.72 -7.22
CA ASP A 123 6.08 -8.45 -7.89
C ASP A 123 6.34 -7.28 -6.94
N HIS A 124 5.87 -7.35 -5.68
CA HIS A 124 6.03 -6.32 -4.66
C HIS A 124 6.67 -6.85 -3.36
N ASN A 125 7.99 -7.10 -3.38
CA ASN A 125 8.73 -7.61 -2.22
C ASN A 125 9.04 -6.55 -1.15
N GLU A 126 8.11 -5.68 -0.77
CA GLU A 126 8.39 -4.60 0.19
C GLU A 126 8.73 -5.12 1.58
N TRP A 127 8.05 -6.16 2.07
CA TRP A 127 8.37 -6.78 3.36
C TRP A 127 9.81 -7.32 3.38
N GLU A 128 10.22 -8.03 2.34
CA GLU A 128 11.56 -8.61 2.22
C GLU A 128 12.62 -7.50 2.14
N ASN A 129 12.40 -6.47 1.31
CA ASN A 129 13.32 -5.33 1.24
C ASN A 129 13.41 -4.57 2.56
N PHE A 130 12.28 -4.29 3.22
CA PHE A 130 12.25 -3.61 4.51
C PHE A 130 12.96 -4.44 5.58
N SER A 131 12.58 -5.70 5.75
CA SER A 131 13.10 -6.59 6.80
C SER A 131 14.61 -6.83 6.67
N LEU A 132 15.13 -6.91 5.44
CA LEU A 132 16.57 -7.05 5.17
C LEU A 132 17.35 -5.72 5.20
N SER A 133 16.65 -4.58 5.20
CA SER A 133 17.30 -3.27 5.36
C SER A 133 17.80 -3.05 6.79
N LYS A 134 18.66 -2.02 6.98
CA LYS A 134 19.05 -1.60 8.33
C LYS A 134 17.89 -1.07 9.16
N HIS A 135 16.88 -0.45 8.54
CA HIS A 135 15.68 -0.05 9.27
C HIS A 135 14.93 -1.27 9.83
N GLY A 136 14.70 -2.29 9.00
CA GLY A 136 14.04 -3.53 9.42
C GLY A 136 14.85 -4.33 10.44
N THR A 137 16.18 -4.40 10.27
CA THR A 137 17.06 -5.08 11.24
C THR A 137 17.00 -4.42 12.63
N VAL A 138 17.05 -3.08 12.70
CA VAL A 138 16.93 -2.35 13.97
C VAL A 138 15.54 -2.55 14.56
N TYR A 139 14.48 -2.45 13.74
CA TYR A 139 13.12 -2.78 14.17
C TYR A 139 13.04 -4.17 14.81
N GLN A 140 13.49 -5.22 14.12
CA GLN A 140 13.41 -6.60 14.62
C GLN A 140 14.21 -6.80 15.92
N THR A 141 15.36 -6.13 16.05
CA THR A 141 16.24 -6.27 17.22
C THR A 141 15.73 -5.50 18.44
N HIS A 142 14.99 -4.41 18.23
CA HIS A 142 14.60 -3.49 19.30
C HIS A 142 13.09 -3.42 19.56
N LYS A 143 12.23 -4.00 18.72
CA LYS A 143 10.77 -3.87 18.83
C LYS A 143 10.20 -4.25 20.19
N SER A 144 10.79 -5.21 20.89
CA SER A 144 10.35 -5.60 22.24
C SER A 144 10.52 -4.50 23.30
N SER A 145 11.36 -3.50 23.04
CA SER A 145 11.57 -2.32 23.89
C SER A 145 10.73 -1.11 23.48
N TRP A 146 10.04 -1.16 22.34
CA TRP A 146 9.23 -0.06 21.84
C TRP A 146 7.80 -0.16 22.36
N ASN A 147 7.15 1.00 22.52
CA ASN A 147 5.76 1.12 22.91
C ASN A 147 4.87 1.36 21.69
N PHE A 148 4.30 0.29 21.13
CA PHE A 148 3.37 0.38 19.99
C PHE A 148 1.98 0.92 20.36
N GLU A 149 1.65 1.07 21.64
CA GLU A 149 0.37 1.70 22.05
C GLU A 149 0.39 3.22 21.82
N ALA A 150 1.57 3.83 21.77
CA ALA A 150 1.72 5.24 21.42
C ALA A 150 1.23 5.50 19.98
N PRO A 151 0.45 6.57 19.74
CA PRO A 151 0.09 6.99 18.39
C PRO A 151 1.33 7.26 17.53
N LEU A 152 1.23 7.09 16.20
CA LEU A 152 2.38 7.23 15.29
C LEU A 152 3.08 8.61 15.37
N LYS A 153 2.32 9.69 15.61
CA LYS A 153 2.89 11.04 15.84
C LYS A 153 3.86 11.12 17.02
N ASP A 154 3.70 10.23 18.00
CA ASP A 154 4.52 10.14 19.20
C ASP A 154 5.49 8.95 19.13
N ALA A 155 5.62 8.27 17.99
CA ALA A 155 6.39 7.03 17.86
C ALA A 155 7.87 7.20 18.23
N LEU A 156 8.53 8.27 17.78
CA LEU A 156 9.94 8.52 18.09
C LEU A 156 10.16 9.00 19.53
N THR A 157 9.14 9.58 20.17
CA THR A 157 9.25 10.18 21.51
C THR A 157 8.73 9.24 22.58
N LYS A 158 7.40 9.04 22.65
CA LYS A 158 6.75 8.17 23.65
C LYS A 158 6.75 6.71 23.24
N GLY A 159 6.79 6.44 21.94
CA GLY A 159 6.93 5.09 21.39
C GLY A 159 8.35 4.53 21.54
N GLY A 160 9.35 5.39 21.66
CA GLY A 160 10.76 5.00 21.77
C GLY A 160 11.33 4.37 20.50
N TYR A 161 10.73 4.63 19.34
CA TYR A 161 11.16 4.04 18.07
C TYR A 161 12.52 4.62 17.68
N THR A 162 13.47 3.74 17.39
CA THR A 162 14.82 4.11 16.95
C THR A 162 15.09 3.79 15.49
N ALA A 163 14.11 3.23 14.78
CA ALA A 163 14.09 3.05 13.33
C ALA A 163 12.67 3.24 12.80
N PRO A 164 12.50 3.59 11.52
CA PRO A 164 11.16 3.73 10.93
C PRO A 164 10.49 2.36 10.74
N THR A 165 9.16 2.37 10.71
CA THR A 165 8.31 1.24 10.29
C THR A 165 7.56 1.57 8.99
N CYS A 166 6.91 0.57 8.38
CA CYS A 166 6.03 0.75 7.23
C CYS A 166 5.03 1.89 7.48
N GLN A 167 4.37 1.84 8.63
CA GLN A 167 3.35 2.77 9.06
C GLN A 167 3.90 4.17 9.29
N TYR A 168 5.04 4.28 10.00
CA TYR A 168 5.65 5.58 10.25
C TYR A 168 6.00 6.28 8.94
N CYS A 169 6.54 5.54 7.96
CA CYS A 169 6.89 6.10 6.66
C CYS A 169 5.68 6.43 5.80
N HIS A 170 4.68 5.57 5.71
CA HIS A 170 3.62 5.70 4.71
C HIS A 170 2.36 6.44 5.19
N PHE A 171 2.06 6.44 6.51
CA PHE A 171 0.93 7.19 7.05
C PHE A 171 1.26 8.67 7.24
N GLU A 172 2.54 9.00 7.36
CA GLU A 172 3.03 10.36 7.57
C GLU A 172 2.93 11.19 6.28
N PHE A 173 2.50 12.44 6.42
CA PHE A 173 2.56 13.45 5.38
C PHE A 173 2.75 14.83 6.01
N ASN A 174 3.96 15.39 5.86
CA ASN A 174 4.34 16.72 6.34
C ASN A 174 4.08 16.93 7.85
N GLY A 175 4.42 15.94 8.67
CA GLY A 175 4.29 15.95 10.13
C GLY A 175 2.98 15.36 10.67
N GLU A 176 1.97 15.17 9.83
CA GLU A 176 0.68 14.61 10.22
C GLU A 176 0.56 13.14 9.81
N PHE A 177 -0.25 12.37 10.56
CA PHE A 177 -0.46 10.94 10.31
C PHE A 177 -1.95 10.68 10.07
N SER A 178 -2.27 9.90 9.03
CA SER A 178 -3.66 9.58 8.68
C SER A 178 -3.77 8.25 7.94
N HIS A 179 -4.99 7.74 7.77
CA HIS A 179 -5.28 6.58 6.93
C HIS A 179 -5.25 6.86 5.41
N ASN A 180 -4.77 8.03 4.97
CA ASN A 180 -4.39 8.27 3.58
C ASN A 180 -2.88 8.07 3.38
N LEU A 181 -2.52 6.96 2.74
CA LEU A 181 -1.14 6.51 2.52
C LEU A 181 -0.59 6.93 1.14
N VAL A 182 -1.45 7.43 0.25
CA VAL A 182 -1.07 7.60 -1.16
C VAL A 182 -0.42 8.95 -1.46
N ARG A 183 -0.51 9.93 -0.56
CA ARG A 183 -0.08 11.33 -0.78
C ARG A 183 1.40 11.52 -1.14
N LYS A 184 2.27 10.54 -0.84
CA LYS A 184 3.70 10.59 -1.18
C LYS A 184 4.11 9.64 -2.32
N VAL A 185 3.18 8.89 -2.90
CA VAL A 185 3.49 7.91 -3.95
C VAL A 185 4.04 8.61 -5.20
N ARG A 186 5.19 8.16 -5.70
CA ARG A 186 5.82 8.67 -6.93
C ARG A 186 5.97 7.57 -7.98
N TRP A 187 6.50 6.42 -7.58
CA TRP A 187 6.77 5.33 -8.51
C TRP A 187 5.58 4.39 -8.75
N GLY A 188 4.53 4.48 -7.92
CA GLY A 188 3.29 3.73 -8.14
C GLY A 188 3.48 2.22 -8.18
N PHE A 189 4.42 1.71 -7.38
CA PHE A 189 4.83 0.29 -7.32
C PHE A 189 5.53 -0.22 -8.61
N ASN A 190 4.92 -0.07 -9.79
CA ASN A 190 5.47 -0.52 -11.07
C ASN A 190 6.15 0.62 -11.85
N PRO A 191 7.48 0.65 -11.98
CA PRO A 191 8.16 1.66 -12.79
C PRO A 191 7.81 1.52 -14.27
N THR A 192 7.28 2.58 -14.87
CA THR A 192 6.97 2.64 -16.31
C THR A 192 7.62 3.85 -16.96
N PRO A 193 7.83 3.86 -18.29
CA PRO A 193 8.32 5.04 -19.00
C PRO A 193 7.47 6.29 -18.75
N ALA A 194 6.14 6.14 -18.75
CA ALA A 194 5.21 7.25 -18.48
C ALA A 194 5.40 7.89 -17.10
N ILE A 195 5.84 7.13 -16.09
CA ILE A 195 6.20 7.65 -14.77
C ILE A 195 7.62 8.25 -14.81
N ALA A 196 8.58 7.51 -15.35
CA ALA A 196 10.00 7.88 -15.42
C ALA A 196 10.22 9.23 -16.13
N ASP A 197 9.52 9.46 -17.25
CA ASP A 197 9.64 10.68 -18.05
C ASP A 197 9.08 11.92 -17.32
N ASN A 198 8.29 11.71 -16.26
CA ASN A 198 7.60 12.78 -15.54
C ASN A 198 8.14 13.04 -14.13
N LEU A 199 9.22 12.40 -13.70
CA LEU A 199 9.78 12.58 -12.35
C LEU A 199 10.13 14.03 -11.99
N LYS A 200 10.35 14.89 -13.00
CA LYS A 200 10.64 16.33 -12.86
C LYS A 200 9.41 17.23 -12.88
N HIS A 201 8.23 16.67 -13.14
CA HIS A 201 6.99 17.43 -13.04
C HIS A 201 6.77 17.86 -11.57
N PRO A 202 6.27 19.09 -11.30
CA PRO A 202 6.16 19.63 -9.94
C PRO A 202 5.42 18.73 -8.95
N TRP A 203 4.42 17.98 -9.43
CA TRP A 203 3.69 16.98 -8.62
C TRP A 203 4.62 15.89 -8.04
N PHE A 204 5.57 15.38 -8.83
CA PHE A 204 6.50 14.34 -8.38
C PHE A 204 7.60 14.90 -7.47
N GLU A 205 8.09 16.10 -7.75
CA GLU A 205 9.11 16.76 -6.92
C GLU A 205 8.51 17.18 -5.56
N GLY A 206 7.29 17.73 -5.51
CA GLY A 206 6.62 18.04 -4.24
C GLY A 206 6.40 16.80 -3.36
N ARG A 207 6.07 15.66 -3.95
CA ARG A 207 5.98 14.38 -3.22
C ARG A 207 7.35 13.88 -2.75
N LYS A 208 8.42 14.17 -3.50
CA LYS A 208 9.80 13.87 -3.08
C LYS A 208 10.22 14.73 -1.90
N GLU A 209 9.81 16.00 -1.88
CA GLU A 209 10.02 16.90 -0.74
C GLU A 209 9.32 16.37 0.51
N SER A 210 8.08 15.88 0.40
CA SER A 210 7.39 15.22 1.53
C SER A 210 8.13 13.97 2.01
N TRP A 211 8.71 13.16 1.12
CA TRP A 211 9.57 12.05 1.55
C TRP A 211 10.83 12.54 2.28
N ASN A 212 11.50 13.57 1.76
CA ASN A 212 12.66 14.16 2.43
C ASN A 212 12.30 14.66 3.84
N ALA A 213 11.12 15.27 4.02
CA ALA A 213 10.63 15.70 5.33
C ALA A 213 10.46 14.51 6.30
N THR A 214 9.89 13.39 5.84
CA THR A 214 9.80 12.15 6.65
C THR A 214 11.18 11.67 7.10
N CYS A 215 12.14 11.61 6.17
CA CYS A 215 13.50 11.16 6.43
C CYS A 215 14.26 12.11 7.38
N ALA A 216 13.96 13.41 7.31
CA ALA A 216 14.59 14.45 8.12
C ALA A 216 14.28 14.36 9.62
N ASN A 217 13.30 13.53 10.02
CA ASN A 217 13.06 13.22 11.42
C ASN A 217 14.24 12.50 12.10
N CYS A 218 15.11 11.83 11.31
CA CYS A 218 16.26 11.08 11.83
C CYS A 218 17.57 11.41 11.11
N HIS A 219 17.53 11.73 9.82
CA HIS A 219 18.72 11.96 8.98
C HIS A 219 18.87 13.42 8.61
N SER A 220 20.10 13.84 8.25
CA SER A 220 20.26 15.15 7.65
C SER A 220 19.51 15.23 6.31
N PRO A 221 18.99 16.41 5.91
CA PRO A 221 18.34 16.58 4.61
C PRO A 221 19.24 16.19 3.43
N SER A 222 20.55 16.42 3.54
CA SER A 222 21.52 16.04 2.51
C SER A 222 21.65 14.52 2.34
N PHE A 223 21.64 13.76 3.43
CA PHE A 223 21.68 12.30 3.40
C PHE A 223 20.41 11.73 2.77
N ALA A 224 19.24 12.19 3.24
CA ALA A 224 17.94 11.77 2.71
C ALA A 224 17.85 12.01 1.20
N LYS A 225 18.20 13.23 0.77
CA LYS A 225 18.19 13.60 -0.64
C LYS A 225 19.11 12.72 -1.48
N ALA A 226 20.35 12.49 -1.01
CA ALA A 226 21.31 11.67 -1.74
C ALA A 226 20.81 10.23 -1.93
N TYR A 227 20.18 9.65 -0.90
CA TYR A 227 19.65 8.28 -0.98
C TYR A 227 18.41 8.20 -1.90
N LEU A 228 17.50 9.16 -1.82
CA LEU A 228 16.32 9.21 -2.71
C LEU A 228 16.71 9.51 -4.17
N ASP A 229 17.74 10.31 -4.41
CA ASP A 229 18.30 10.52 -5.75
C ASP A 229 18.94 9.23 -6.30
N ALA A 230 19.64 8.47 -5.45
CA ALA A 230 20.22 7.20 -5.83
C ALA A 230 19.13 6.16 -6.15
N ALA A 231 18.06 6.11 -5.36
CA ALA A 231 16.90 5.25 -5.62
C ALA A 231 16.26 5.59 -6.98
N ASP A 232 15.95 6.86 -7.24
CA ASP A 232 15.38 7.28 -8.54
C ASP A 232 16.28 6.86 -9.72
N LYS A 233 17.61 7.07 -9.61
CA LYS A 233 18.57 6.69 -10.66
C LYS A 233 18.68 5.18 -10.83
N GLY A 234 18.66 4.42 -9.75
CA GLY A 234 18.68 2.96 -9.78
C GLY A 234 17.46 2.39 -10.49
N THR A 235 16.28 2.91 -10.15
CA THR A 235 15.02 2.54 -10.82
C THR A 235 15.04 2.86 -12.31
N LEU A 236 15.53 4.05 -12.69
CA LEU A 236 15.69 4.43 -14.10
C LEU A 236 16.64 3.50 -14.85
N ALA A 237 17.75 3.09 -14.23
CA ALA A 237 18.71 2.17 -14.83
C ALA A 237 18.11 0.77 -15.02
N GLY A 238 17.37 0.26 -14.02
CA GLY A 238 16.64 -1.01 -14.13
C GLY A 238 15.59 -0.98 -15.23
N LEU A 239 14.79 0.09 -15.30
CA LEU A 239 13.79 0.30 -16.34
C LEU A 239 14.42 0.31 -17.73
N LYS A 240 15.59 0.96 -17.92
CA LYS A 240 16.29 0.97 -19.21
C LYS A 240 16.59 -0.45 -19.71
N VAL A 241 17.08 -1.33 -18.82
CA VAL A 241 17.40 -2.72 -19.17
C VAL A 241 16.14 -3.51 -19.53
N GLU A 242 15.05 -3.32 -18.78
CA GLU A 242 13.76 -3.95 -19.10
C GLU A 242 13.23 -3.49 -20.45
N GLN A 243 13.29 -2.19 -20.76
CA GLN A 243 12.84 -1.66 -22.05
C GLN A 243 13.69 -2.14 -23.24
N GLU A 244 15.01 -2.30 -23.06
CA GLU A 244 15.90 -2.89 -24.07
C GLU A 244 15.51 -4.35 -24.37
N ALA A 245 15.25 -5.15 -23.33
CA ALA A 245 14.79 -6.54 -23.49
C ALA A 245 13.39 -6.61 -24.12
N LYS A 246 12.48 -5.74 -23.72
CA LYS A 246 11.12 -5.64 -24.26
C LYS A 246 11.11 -5.37 -25.77
N GLN A 247 11.99 -4.49 -26.27
CA GLN A 247 12.10 -4.20 -27.69
C GLN A 247 12.45 -5.45 -28.53
N VAL A 248 13.30 -6.33 -28.02
CA VAL A 248 13.65 -7.59 -28.70
C VAL A 248 12.43 -8.50 -28.79
N VAL A 249 11.71 -8.70 -27.69
CA VAL A 249 10.53 -9.57 -27.64
C VAL A 249 9.40 -9.01 -28.51
N GLU A 250 9.16 -7.69 -28.47
CA GLU A 250 8.18 -7.03 -29.34
C GLU A 250 8.56 -7.10 -30.82
N GLY A 251 9.85 -7.05 -31.15
CA GLY A 251 10.33 -7.24 -32.52
C GLY A 251 10.00 -8.65 -33.03
N LEU A 252 10.34 -9.68 -32.24
CA LEU A 252 9.99 -11.07 -32.56
C LEU A 252 8.48 -11.27 -32.71
N PHE A 253 7.68 -10.65 -31.83
CA PHE A 253 6.22 -10.68 -31.93
C PHE A 253 5.72 -10.01 -33.22
N LYS A 254 6.25 -8.83 -33.58
CA LYS A 254 5.85 -8.13 -34.81
C LYS A 254 6.18 -8.94 -36.07
N ASP A 255 7.30 -9.65 -36.06
CA ASP A 255 7.77 -10.46 -37.18
C ASP A 255 7.12 -11.85 -37.26
N GLY A 256 6.27 -12.22 -36.29
CA GLY A 256 5.64 -13.54 -36.28
C GLY A 256 6.60 -14.67 -35.88
N LEU A 257 7.69 -14.35 -35.17
CA LEU A 257 8.81 -15.26 -34.89
C LEU A 257 8.77 -15.86 -33.48
N LEU A 258 7.78 -15.53 -32.64
CA LEU A 258 7.63 -16.23 -31.37
C LEU A 258 7.28 -17.70 -31.63
N THR A 259 7.78 -18.59 -30.78
CA THR A 259 7.53 -20.02 -30.87
C THR A 259 6.02 -20.28 -30.76
N GLY A 260 5.41 -20.79 -31.82
CA GLY A 260 3.98 -21.05 -31.89
C GLY A 260 3.17 -19.93 -32.55
N GLN A 261 3.75 -18.76 -32.85
CA GLN A 261 2.96 -17.57 -33.17
C GLN A 261 1.97 -17.73 -34.31
N ASN A 262 2.39 -18.43 -35.35
CA ASN A 262 1.57 -18.67 -36.55
C ASN A 262 0.96 -20.07 -36.60
N THR A 263 1.17 -20.89 -35.57
CA THR A 263 0.78 -22.32 -35.59
C THR A 263 -0.05 -22.75 -34.38
N ASN A 264 0.17 -22.15 -33.21
CA ASN A 264 -0.45 -22.51 -31.94
C ASN A 264 -0.39 -21.41 -30.86
N ARG A 265 -0.42 -20.12 -31.27
CA ARG A 265 -0.31 -18.86 -30.47
C ARG A 265 1.05 -18.21 -30.37
#